data_AF-A0A8S3E1C7-F1
#
_entry.id   AF-A0A8S3E1C7-F1
#
_cell.length_a   1.000
_cell.length_b   1.000
_cell.length_c   1.000
_cell.angle_alpha   90.00
_cell.angle_beta   90.00
_cell.angle_gamma   90.00
#
_symmetry.space_group_name_H-M   'P 1'
#
loop_
_entity.id
_entity.type
_entity.pdbx_description
1 polymer ?
#
loop_
_entity_poly.entity_id
_entity_poly.type
_entity_poly.pdbx_seq_one_letter_code
_entity_poly.pdbx_strand_id
1 'polypeptide(L)'
;MTATNFLRISTSFFLLILTIELNAAKVGNEKHYMDKMCGNDLFTLDGDKIPGISLQLTSGSKYKPNVNCTVKFRTAQPSQRLIVTMEKMDIADCPGDLLKIYDGKNLLNMDTKKQCGSPASFTVTSSTTQVSITFTSNAASESSGFQASIALHFPMIASCPQDLGVFQCKNKNCVSKQLECD
;
A
#
# COMPACT_ATOMS: atom_id res chain seq x y z
N MET A 1 9.68 -66.44 -34.28
CA MET A 1 8.23 -66.37 -34.52
C MET A 1 7.80 -64.92 -34.39
N THR A 2 7.12 -64.43 -35.43
CA THR A 2 6.27 -63.22 -35.54
C THR A 2 6.86 -61.82 -35.27
N ALA A 3 6.97 -61.07 -36.37
CA ALA A 3 6.82 -59.61 -36.49
C ALA A 3 5.45 -59.15 -35.90
N THR A 4 5.10 -57.91 -35.59
CA THR A 4 5.16 -56.58 -36.27
C THR A 4 4.42 -55.65 -35.28
N ASN A 5 4.73 -54.38 -35.02
CA ASN A 5 4.41 -53.21 -35.87
C ASN A 5 4.82 -51.90 -35.17
N PHE A 6 5.21 -50.94 -36.00
CA PHE A 6 5.50 -49.53 -35.75
C PHE A 6 4.25 -48.70 -35.42
N LEU A 7 4.41 -47.58 -34.70
CA LEU A 7 3.96 -46.26 -35.19
C LEU A 7 4.71 -45.11 -34.47
N ARG A 8 5.26 -44.18 -35.27
CA ARG A 8 5.92 -42.92 -34.86
C ARG A 8 4.90 -41.80 -34.68
N ILE A 9 5.06 -40.95 -33.67
CA ILE A 9 4.66 -39.52 -33.63
C ILE A 9 5.68 -38.82 -32.71
N SER A 10 6.72 -38.12 -33.18
CA SER A 10 6.78 -36.76 -33.76
C SER A 10 6.46 -35.61 -32.79
N THR A 11 7.33 -34.59 -32.85
CA THR A 11 7.20 -33.20 -32.39
C THR A 11 7.67 -32.82 -30.97
N SER A 12 8.66 -31.91 -30.97
CA SER A 12 8.93 -30.86 -29.99
C SER A 12 9.05 -31.23 -28.51
N PHE A 13 10.31 -31.38 -28.08
CA PHE A 13 10.70 -31.05 -26.70
C PHE A 13 10.68 -29.52 -26.56
N PHE A 14 9.51 -28.97 -26.30
CA PHE A 14 9.31 -27.60 -25.83
C PHE A 14 8.70 -27.67 -24.43
N LEU A 15 9.12 -26.73 -23.58
CA LEU A 15 8.73 -26.49 -22.17
C LEU A 15 9.38 -27.47 -21.16
N LEU A 16 9.99 -27.01 -20.06
CA LEU A 16 9.53 -25.91 -19.22
C LEU A 16 10.75 -25.31 -18.48
N ILE A 17 11.29 -24.18 -18.96
CA ILE A 17 12.07 -23.31 -18.08
C ILE A 17 11.02 -22.63 -17.19
N LEU A 18 10.77 -23.19 -16.01
CA LEU A 18 10.14 -22.46 -14.92
C LEU A 18 11.11 -21.35 -14.54
N THR A 19 10.95 -20.18 -15.17
CA THR A 19 11.45 -18.95 -14.59
C THR A 19 10.74 -18.81 -13.26
N ILE A 20 11.48 -18.99 -12.17
CA ILE A 20 11.06 -18.53 -10.86
C ILE A 20 10.94 -17.01 -11.03
N GLU A 21 9.72 -16.53 -11.24
CA GLU A 21 9.46 -15.11 -11.18
C GLU A 21 9.90 -14.65 -9.80
N LEU A 22 10.77 -13.64 -9.75
CA LEU A 22 11.06 -12.94 -8.50
C LEU A 22 9.72 -12.39 -8.01
N ASN A 23 9.16 -13.02 -6.98
CA ASN A 23 7.96 -12.56 -6.32
C ASN A 23 8.25 -11.17 -5.74
N ALA A 24 7.75 -10.15 -6.42
CA ALA A 24 7.62 -8.82 -5.87
C ALA A 24 6.35 -8.80 -5.00
N ALA A 25 6.50 -8.35 -3.76
CA ALA A 25 5.42 -8.24 -2.79
C ALA A 25 4.20 -7.51 -3.38
N LYS A 26 3.04 -8.19 -3.42
CA LYS A 26 1.79 -7.59 -3.85
C LYS A 26 0.93 -7.28 -2.62
N VAL A 27 0.90 -6.00 -2.24
CA VAL A 27 -0.16 -5.43 -1.40
C VAL A 27 -1.49 -5.87 -2.01
N GLY A 28 -2.47 -6.26 -1.17
CA GLY A 28 -3.80 -6.69 -1.62
C GLY A 28 -4.26 -5.84 -2.82
N ASN A 29 -4.67 -6.50 -3.91
CA ASN A 29 -4.82 -5.94 -5.27
C ASN A 29 -5.71 -4.68 -5.41
N GLU A 30 -6.22 -4.10 -4.33
CA GLU A 30 -6.97 -2.85 -4.32
C GLU A 30 -6.04 -1.65 -4.50
N LYS A 31 -5.86 -1.30 -5.78
CA LYS A 31 -5.27 -0.03 -6.18
C LYS A 31 -6.33 1.07 -6.13
N HIS A 32 -6.05 2.11 -5.37
CA HIS A 32 -6.90 3.29 -5.23
C HIS A 32 -6.14 4.55 -5.65
N TYR A 33 -6.90 5.54 -6.12
CA TYR A 33 -6.36 6.85 -6.48
C TYR A 33 -6.97 7.92 -5.59
N MET A 34 -6.12 8.65 -4.87
CA MET A 34 -6.53 9.67 -3.93
C MET A 34 -7.42 10.74 -4.60
N ASP A 35 -7.06 11.18 -5.82
CA ASP A 35 -7.84 12.14 -6.61
C ASP A 35 -9.25 11.66 -7.01
N LYS A 36 -9.53 10.35 -6.92
CA LYS A 36 -10.86 9.74 -7.11
C LYS A 36 -11.60 9.49 -5.79
N MET A 37 -10.88 9.53 -4.67
CA MET A 37 -11.43 9.35 -3.33
C MET A 37 -11.78 10.68 -2.65
N CYS A 38 -11.35 11.82 -3.20
CA CYS A 38 -11.64 13.13 -2.66
C CYS A 38 -13.16 13.36 -2.55
N GLY A 39 -13.63 13.69 -1.35
CA GLY A 39 -15.06 13.90 -1.07
C GLY A 39 -15.82 12.64 -0.66
N ASN A 40 -15.18 11.46 -0.66
CA ASN A 40 -15.76 10.23 -0.11
C ASN A 40 -15.53 10.11 1.40
N ASP A 41 -16.40 9.33 2.04
CA ASP A 41 -16.31 9.01 3.46
C ASP A 41 -15.18 8.02 3.81
N LEU A 42 -14.97 7.86 5.12
CA LEU A 42 -13.97 7.06 5.79
C LEU A 42 -13.80 5.63 5.23
N PHE A 43 -12.63 5.32 4.68
CA PHE A 43 -12.29 3.99 4.16
C PHE A 43 -11.90 3.04 5.30
N THR A 44 -12.53 1.88 5.39
CA THR A 44 -12.32 0.92 6.49
C THR A 44 -11.52 -0.28 6.02
N LEU A 45 -10.36 -0.52 6.64
CA LEU A 45 -9.58 -1.74 6.45
C LEU A 45 -10.06 -2.80 7.45
N ASP A 46 -10.34 -3.97 6.92
CA ASP A 46 -10.83 -5.13 7.66
C ASP A 46 -9.95 -6.33 7.28
N GLY A 47 -9.38 -7.02 8.28
CA GLY A 47 -8.39 -8.06 8.06
C GLY A 47 -8.89 -9.21 7.19
N ASP A 48 -10.21 -9.46 7.24
CA ASP A 48 -10.86 -10.54 6.50
C ASP A 48 -11.22 -10.13 5.06
N LYS A 49 -11.31 -8.83 4.76
CA LYS A 49 -11.80 -8.31 3.46
C LYS A 49 -10.78 -7.47 2.72
N ILE A 50 -10.22 -6.47 3.39
CA ILE A 50 -9.31 -5.46 2.85
C ILE A 50 -8.18 -5.27 3.87
N PRO A 51 -7.19 -6.18 3.92
CA PRO A 51 -6.10 -6.10 4.88
C PRO A 51 -5.08 -5.00 4.55
N GLY A 52 -5.07 -4.54 3.31
CA GLY A 52 -4.24 -3.43 2.85
C GLY A 52 -4.60 -2.99 1.44
N ILE A 53 -4.18 -1.78 1.09
CA ILE A 53 -4.41 -1.14 -0.21
C ILE A 53 -3.15 -0.45 -0.71
N SER A 54 -3.05 -0.26 -2.03
CA SER A 54 -2.09 0.65 -2.65
C SER A 54 -2.79 1.96 -3.00
N LEU A 55 -2.35 3.07 -2.42
CA LEU A 55 -2.86 4.41 -2.68
C LEU A 55 -1.87 5.19 -3.53
N GLN A 56 -2.31 5.62 -4.71
CA GLN A 56 -1.55 6.55 -5.55
C GLN A 56 -2.25 7.91 -5.57
N LEU A 57 -1.51 9.01 -5.71
CA LEU A 57 -2.14 10.33 -5.76
C LEU A 57 -3.10 10.46 -6.95
N THR A 58 -2.67 10.01 -8.13
CA THR A 58 -3.44 10.09 -9.38
C THR A 58 -3.09 8.94 -10.30
N SER A 59 -3.98 8.65 -11.26
CA SER A 59 -3.72 7.73 -12.37
C SER A 59 -3.01 8.40 -13.55
N GLY A 60 -2.92 9.73 -13.54
CA GLY A 60 -2.21 10.50 -14.56
C GLY A 60 -0.69 10.47 -14.35
N SER A 61 0.05 11.03 -15.32
CA SER A 61 1.51 11.22 -15.21
C SER A 61 1.90 12.36 -14.25
N LYS A 62 0.99 13.30 -13.99
CA LYS A 62 1.16 14.40 -13.04
C LYS A 62 -0.13 14.69 -12.28
N TYR A 63 -0.03 15.16 -11.03
CA TYR A 63 -1.21 15.57 -10.26
C TYR A 63 -1.80 16.89 -10.79
N LYS A 64 -3.09 17.10 -10.55
CA LYS A 64 -3.79 18.32 -10.98
C LYS A 64 -3.37 19.56 -10.16
N PRO A 65 -3.48 20.77 -10.73
CA PRO A 65 -3.33 22.00 -9.96
C PRO A 65 -4.55 22.21 -9.05
N ASN A 66 -4.37 23.04 -8.02
CA ASN A 66 -5.38 23.48 -7.05
C ASN A 66 -6.09 22.32 -6.34
N VAL A 67 -5.39 21.21 -6.13
CA VAL A 67 -5.95 20.09 -5.37
C VAL A 67 -5.98 20.48 -3.90
N ASN A 68 -7.09 20.16 -3.24
CA ASN A 68 -7.19 20.13 -1.79
C ASN A 68 -8.01 18.90 -1.43
N CYS A 69 -7.31 17.83 -1.07
CA CYS A 69 -7.92 16.53 -0.88
C CYS A 69 -7.45 15.90 0.41
N THR A 70 -8.40 15.41 1.21
CA THR A 70 -8.15 14.61 2.39
C THR A 70 -8.86 13.28 2.25
N VAL A 71 -8.13 12.18 2.47
CA VAL A 71 -8.70 10.83 2.56
C VAL A 71 -8.43 10.30 3.96
N LYS A 72 -9.44 9.67 4.56
CA LYS A 72 -9.36 9.09 5.90
C LYS A 72 -9.47 7.58 5.83
N PHE A 73 -8.61 6.91 6.58
CA PHE A 73 -8.57 5.47 6.72
C PHE A 73 -8.81 5.10 8.17
N ARG A 74 -9.51 4.00 8.42
CA ARG A 74 -9.65 3.41 9.75
C ARG A 74 -9.51 1.91 9.76
N THR A 75 -9.21 1.35 10.93
CA THR A 75 -9.31 -0.08 11.18
C THR A 75 -10.75 -0.48 11.53
N ALA A 76 -11.12 -1.72 11.21
CA ALA A 76 -12.36 -2.33 11.65
C ALA A 76 -12.33 -2.67 13.14
N GLN A 77 -11.17 -3.10 13.66
CA GLN A 77 -11.03 -3.52 15.06
C GLN A 77 -10.25 -2.49 15.90
N PRO A 78 -10.64 -2.26 17.18
CA PRO A 78 -9.94 -1.31 18.07
C PRO A 78 -8.51 -1.68 18.44
N SER A 79 -8.18 -2.98 18.41
CA SER A 79 -6.85 -3.53 18.69
C SER A 79 -5.86 -3.31 17.55
N GLN A 80 -6.33 -2.94 16.37
CA GLN A 80 -5.52 -2.73 15.18
C GLN A 80 -5.05 -1.29 15.06
N ARG A 81 -3.93 -1.11 14.36
CA ARG A 81 -3.40 0.17 13.89
C ARG A 81 -3.21 0.10 12.38
N LEU A 82 -2.83 1.21 11.77
CA LEU A 82 -2.50 1.32 10.37
C LEU A 82 -1.00 1.57 10.23
N ILE A 83 -0.39 0.96 9.24
CA ILE A 83 0.95 1.30 8.78
C ILE A 83 0.84 1.91 7.40
N VAL A 84 1.41 3.09 7.21
CA VAL A 84 1.50 3.78 5.92
C VAL A 84 2.95 3.79 5.50
N THR A 85 3.26 3.08 4.42
CA THR A 85 4.60 3.07 3.82
C THR A 85 4.56 3.88 2.54
N MET A 86 5.31 4.98 2.52
CA MET A 86 5.50 5.80 1.33
C MET A 86 6.61 5.17 0.50
N GLU A 87 6.24 4.57 -0.62
CA GLU A 87 7.14 3.82 -1.50
C GLU A 87 7.81 4.75 -2.51
N LYS A 88 7.04 5.72 -3.03
CA LYS A 88 7.51 6.73 -3.98
C LYS A 88 6.89 8.07 -3.65
N MET A 89 7.68 9.13 -3.76
CA MET A 89 7.23 10.50 -3.64
C MET A 89 8.00 11.38 -4.62
N ASP A 90 7.25 12.20 -5.33
CA ASP A 90 7.69 13.24 -6.24
C ASP A 90 6.61 14.31 -6.22
N ILE A 91 6.76 15.22 -5.27
CA ILE A 91 5.87 16.37 -5.05
C ILE A 91 6.73 17.60 -5.25
N ALA A 92 6.23 18.62 -5.96
CA ALA A 92 6.99 19.85 -6.15
C ALA A 92 7.25 20.59 -4.83
N ASP A 93 7.99 21.70 -4.91
CA ASP A 93 8.57 22.33 -3.73
C ASP A 93 7.54 22.90 -2.75
N CYS A 94 7.85 22.74 -1.46
CA CYS A 94 7.12 23.40 -0.38
C CYS A 94 7.29 24.93 -0.44
N PRO A 95 6.34 25.73 0.06
CA PRO A 95 5.06 25.31 0.65
C PRO A 95 3.92 25.19 -0.37
N GLY A 96 4.21 25.37 -1.66
CA GLY A 96 3.20 25.40 -2.72
C GLY A 96 2.47 24.07 -2.83
N ASP A 97 3.23 22.98 -2.87
CA ASP A 97 2.69 21.62 -2.89
C ASP A 97 3.09 20.88 -1.62
N LEU A 98 2.14 20.16 -1.02
CA LEU A 98 2.31 19.64 0.33
C LEU A 98 1.50 18.37 0.58
N LEU A 99 2.18 17.35 1.10
CA LEU A 99 1.55 16.17 1.68
C LEU A 99 1.60 16.22 3.20
N LYS A 100 0.49 15.88 3.84
CA LYS A 100 0.36 15.75 5.29
C LYS A 100 -0.18 14.37 5.63
N ILE A 101 0.52 13.66 6.51
CA ILE A 101 0.02 12.41 7.10
C ILE A 101 -0.23 12.67 8.58
N TYR A 102 -1.44 12.38 9.03
CA TYR A 102 -1.88 12.48 10.41
C TYR A 102 -2.21 11.09 10.95
N ASP A 103 -1.55 10.70 12.04
CA ASP A 103 -1.50 9.33 12.56
C ASP A 103 -2.53 9.05 13.68
N GLY A 104 -3.30 10.08 14.07
CA GLY A 104 -4.37 9.99 15.06
C GLY A 104 -4.11 10.63 16.44
N LYS A 105 -2.89 11.07 16.75
CA LYS A 105 -2.61 11.76 18.03
C LYS A 105 -2.75 13.27 17.84
N ASN A 106 -3.66 13.92 18.55
CA ASN A 106 -3.67 15.40 18.68
C ASN A 106 -3.40 15.72 20.16
N LEU A 107 -2.59 16.74 20.48
CA LEU A 107 -3.13 18.08 20.70
C LEU A 107 -2.15 19.24 20.39
N LEU A 108 -0.91 19.00 19.92
CA LEU A 108 0.13 20.07 19.78
C LEU A 108 1.07 19.96 18.55
N ASN A 109 0.59 19.52 17.39
CA ASN A 109 1.33 19.56 16.11
C ASN A 109 2.58 18.65 15.94
N MET A 110 2.87 17.73 16.87
CA MET A 110 4.16 17.02 16.84
C MET A 110 4.26 15.83 15.87
N ASP A 111 3.15 15.18 15.50
CA ASP A 111 3.19 13.94 14.70
C ASP A 111 2.65 14.08 13.26
N THR A 112 2.33 15.31 12.82
CA THR A 112 1.97 15.55 11.40
C THR A 112 3.23 15.59 10.54
N LYS A 113 3.50 14.53 9.79
CA LYS A 113 4.58 14.53 8.79
C LYS A 113 4.14 15.37 7.59
N LYS A 114 4.72 16.57 7.46
CA LYS A 114 4.62 17.46 6.30
C LYS A 114 5.76 17.16 5.35
N GLN A 115 5.47 16.76 4.12
CA GLN A 115 6.50 16.41 3.13
C GLN A 115 6.20 16.92 1.73
N CYS A 116 7.27 17.19 1.00
CA CYS A 116 7.34 17.53 -0.42
C CYS A 116 8.71 17.07 -0.94
N GLY A 117 8.97 17.26 -2.24
CA GLY A 117 10.18 16.78 -2.91
C GLY A 117 10.13 15.29 -3.21
N SER A 118 11.32 14.68 -3.31
CA SER A 118 11.50 13.25 -3.58
C SER A 118 12.33 12.57 -2.49
N PRO A 119 11.85 12.52 -1.24
CA PRO A 119 12.56 11.84 -0.16
C PRO A 119 12.64 10.34 -0.42
N ALA A 120 13.60 9.69 0.22
CA ALA A 120 13.65 8.23 0.30
C ALA A 120 12.36 7.67 0.95
N SER A 121 12.07 6.40 0.69
CA SER A 121 10.90 5.71 1.25
C SER A 121 10.87 5.80 2.77
N PHE A 122 9.69 6.01 3.35
CA PHE A 122 9.52 6.11 4.79
C PHE A 122 8.19 5.52 5.24
N THR A 123 8.13 5.15 6.51
CA THR A 123 6.94 4.54 7.11
C THR A 123 6.40 5.37 8.27
N VAL A 124 5.08 5.30 8.46
CA VAL A 124 4.35 5.91 9.58
C VAL A 124 3.42 4.85 10.15
N THR A 125 3.57 4.54 11.43
CA THR A 125 2.62 3.69 12.16
C THR A 125 1.65 4.59 12.92
N SER A 126 0.35 4.33 12.79
CA SER A 126 -0.69 5.10 13.45
C SER A 126 -0.69 4.85 14.95
N SER A 127 -0.91 5.92 15.71
CA SER A 127 -1.10 5.85 17.16
C SER A 127 -2.54 5.45 17.52
N THR A 128 -3.49 5.75 16.65
CA THR A 128 -4.91 5.39 16.81
C THR A 128 -5.40 4.44 15.72
N THR A 129 -6.69 4.09 15.76
CA THR A 129 -7.36 3.30 14.72
C THR A 129 -7.59 4.08 13.43
N GLN A 130 -7.22 5.37 13.35
CA GLN A 130 -7.44 6.22 12.18
C GLN A 130 -6.17 6.92 11.70
N VAL A 131 -6.07 7.10 10.40
CA VAL A 131 -5.08 7.93 9.72
C VAL A 131 -5.79 8.84 8.72
N SER A 132 -5.31 10.07 8.55
CA SER A 132 -5.74 10.91 7.43
C SER A 132 -4.56 11.41 6.63
N ILE A 133 -4.67 11.30 5.30
CA ILE A 133 -3.68 11.78 4.35
C ILE A 133 -4.29 12.96 3.60
N THR A 134 -3.59 14.09 3.61
CA THR A 134 -4.03 15.32 2.93
C THR A 134 -2.98 15.77 1.92
N PHE A 135 -3.40 16.00 0.69
CA PHE A 135 -2.56 16.57 -0.36
C PHE A 135 -3.15 17.90 -0.81
N THR A 136 -2.30 18.91 -0.90
CA THR A 136 -2.63 20.23 -1.45
C THR A 136 -1.63 20.60 -2.53
N SER A 137 -2.11 21.18 -3.64
CA SER A 137 -1.26 21.74 -4.71
C SER A 137 -1.60 23.18 -5.05
N ASN A 138 -0.61 23.90 -5.57
CA ASN A 138 -0.71 25.25 -6.10
C ASN A 138 -1.37 25.27 -7.50
N ALA A 139 -1.34 26.40 -8.21
CA ALA A 139 -1.98 26.56 -9.51
C ALA A 139 -1.30 25.84 -10.71
N ALA A 140 -0.22 25.09 -10.48
CA ALA A 140 0.56 24.37 -11.48
C ALA A 140 0.50 22.84 -11.29
N SER A 141 0.79 22.11 -12.38
CA SER A 141 0.89 20.65 -12.40
C SER A 141 2.34 20.26 -12.70
N GLU A 142 3.07 19.90 -11.65
CA GLU A 142 4.53 19.93 -11.71
C GLU A 142 5.13 18.52 -11.68
N SER A 143 4.67 17.66 -10.78
CA SER A 143 5.28 16.36 -10.49
C SER A 143 4.31 15.17 -10.49
N SER A 144 4.85 13.95 -10.36
CA SER A 144 4.10 12.68 -10.51
C SER A 144 3.29 12.25 -9.28
N GLY A 145 3.53 12.85 -8.11
CA GLY A 145 2.77 12.61 -6.89
C GLY A 145 3.41 11.57 -5.97
N PHE A 146 2.59 10.71 -5.36
CA PHE A 146 3.10 9.67 -4.46
C PHE A 146 2.46 8.31 -4.72
N GLN A 147 3.14 7.26 -4.26
CA GLN A 147 2.64 5.90 -4.13
C GLN A 147 2.89 5.43 -2.71
N ALA A 148 1.84 4.95 -2.07
CA ALA A 148 1.87 4.50 -0.68
C ALA A 148 1.14 3.17 -0.55
N SER A 149 1.60 2.32 0.36
CA SER A 149 0.85 1.18 0.86
C SER A 149 0.28 1.49 2.24
N ILE A 150 -0.98 1.13 2.43
CA ILE A 150 -1.68 1.26 3.72
C ILE A 150 -2.14 -0.13 4.11
N ALA A 151 -1.69 -0.61 5.27
CA ALA A 151 -2.04 -1.94 5.74
C ALA A 151 -2.40 -1.95 7.22
N LEU A 152 -3.09 -2.99 7.64
CA LEU A 152 -3.32 -3.25 9.06
C LEU A 152 -2.00 -3.62 9.75
N HIS A 153 -1.76 -2.98 10.89
CA HIS A 153 -0.67 -3.26 11.79
C HIS A 153 -1.21 -3.73 13.14
N PHE A 154 -0.66 -4.81 13.67
CA PHE A 154 -1.05 -5.36 14.96
C PHE A 154 0.09 -5.11 15.95
N PRO A 155 0.02 -4.03 16.77
CA PRO A 155 1.00 -3.82 17.83
C PRO A 155 0.92 -5.00 18.82
N MET A 156 2.08 -5.60 19.11
CA MET A 156 2.20 -6.98 19.57
C MET A 156 1.36 -7.39 20.79
N ILE A 157 0.81 -8.61 20.72
CA ILE A 157 0.43 -9.46 21.87
C ILE A 157 1.27 -10.75 21.78
N ALA A 158 2.59 -10.69 22.04
CA ALA A 158 3.55 -11.81 22.09
C ALA A 158 3.73 -12.72 20.84
N SER A 159 2.74 -12.83 19.95
CA SER A 159 2.70 -13.63 18.72
C SER A 159 1.55 -13.14 17.83
N CYS A 160 1.60 -13.41 16.52
CA CYS A 160 0.52 -12.98 15.62
C CYS A 160 -0.73 -13.86 15.82
N PRO A 161 -1.90 -13.26 16.13
CA PRO A 161 -3.16 -14.01 16.33
C PRO A 161 -3.50 -14.83 15.08
N GLN A 162 -3.38 -16.15 15.16
CA GLN A 162 -3.59 -17.04 14.01
C GLN A 162 -5.06 -17.07 13.56
N ASP A 163 -5.97 -16.80 14.48
CA ASP A 163 -7.42 -16.67 14.31
C ASP A 163 -7.83 -15.44 13.49
N LEU A 164 -6.96 -14.43 13.40
CA LEU A 164 -7.21 -13.21 12.60
C LEU A 164 -6.60 -13.29 11.20
N GLY A 165 -6.21 -14.49 10.75
CA GLY A 165 -5.66 -14.68 9.41
C GLY A 165 -4.35 -13.92 9.16
N VAL A 166 -3.55 -13.65 10.20
CA VAL A 166 -2.26 -12.94 10.11
C VAL A 166 -1.07 -13.85 10.37
N PHE A 167 0.12 -13.47 9.89
CA PHE A 167 1.40 -14.15 10.13
C PHE A 167 2.52 -13.15 10.44
N GLN A 168 3.62 -13.64 11.02
CA GLN A 168 4.73 -12.81 11.47
C GLN A 168 5.83 -12.71 10.40
N CYS A 169 6.21 -11.48 10.05
CA CYS A 169 7.37 -11.17 9.23
C CYS A 169 8.69 -11.26 10.03
N LYS A 170 9.84 -11.34 9.32
CA LYS A 170 11.18 -11.38 9.95
C LYS A 170 11.46 -10.16 10.85
N ASN A 171 10.91 -9.00 10.50
CA ASN A 171 10.96 -7.77 11.29
C ASN A 171 9.99 -7.76 12.50
N LYS A 172 9.38 -8.90 12.81
CA LYS A 172 8.41 -9.13 13.90
C LYS A 172 7.04 -8.47 13.73
N ASN A 173 6.78 -7.82 12.59
CA ASN A 173 5.47 -7.26 12.28
C ASN A 173 4.47 -8.37 11.92
N CYS A 174 3.24 -8.25 12.38
CA CYS A 174 2.14 -9.13 11.96
C CYS A 174 1.40 -8.50 10.78
N VAL A 175 1.26 -9.26 9.69
CA VAL A 175 0.55 -8.85 8.47
C VAL A 175 -0.46 -9.92 8.07
N SER A 176 -1.50 -9.56 7.30
CA SER A 176 -2.48 -10.54 6.80
C SER A 176 -1.81 -11.60 5.94
N LYS A 177 -2.29 -12.86 6.00
CA LYS A 177 -1.88 -13.99 5.15
C LYS A 177 -2.12 -13.74 3.65
N GLN A 178 -2.88 -12.71 3.31
CA GLN A 178 -3.09 -12.25 1.93
C GLN A 178 -2.00 -11.27 1.45
N LEU A 179 -1.06 -10.89 2.32
CA LEU A 179 0.07 -10.02 2.03
C LEU A 179 1.38 -10.82 2.10
N GLU A 180 2.43 -10.27 1.51
CA GLU A 180 3.79 -10.81 1.61
C GLU A 180 4.66 -9.85 2.43
N CYS A 181 5.66 -10.38 3.14
CA CYS A 181 6.65 -9.56 3.82
C CYS A 181 7.69 -9.05 2.82
N ASP A 182 8.22 -7.85 3.08
CA ASP A 182 9.38 -7.29 2.36
C ASP A 182 10.64 -8.19 2.44
#